data_AF-A0A4Q3B836-F1
#
_entry.id   AF-A0A4Q3B836-F1
#
_cell.length_a   1.000
_cell.length_b   1.000
_cell.length_c   1.000
_cell.angle_alpha   90.00
_cell.angle_beta   90.00
_cell.angle_gamma   90.00
#
_symmetry.space_group_name_H-M   'P 1'
#
loop_
_entity.id
_entity.type
_entity.pdbx_description
1 polymer ?
#
loop_
_entity_poly.entity_id
_entity_poly.type
_entity_poly.pdbx_seq_one_letter_code
_entity_poly.pdbx_strand_id
1 'polypeptide(L)'
;MFKIKPKKILYSYFSLAPYMFFDAGIINTGSDFKNSPLRMDAGLGTALTIKSWGKYQKAAPLTLRFDMPFLLDPSPYNEQQNFKFRWIAGIGRAF
;
A
#
# COMPACT_ATOMS: atom_id res chain seq x y z
N MET A 1 15.43 20.48 -33.66
CA MET A 1 15.82 19.25 -32.91
C MET A 1 15.02 19.19 -31.61
N PHE A 2 13.90 18.45 -31.59
CA PHE A 2 13.01 18.38 -30.43
C PHE A 2 13.66 17.56 -29.29
N LYS A 3 14.26 18.23 -28.31
CA LYS A 3 14.66 17.61 -27.03
C LYS A 3 13.42 17.42 -26.17
N ILE A 4 12.65 16.38 -26.48
CA ILE A 4 11.60 15.89 -25.61
C ILE A 4 12.27 15.46 -24.29
N LYS A 5 11.92 16.10 -23.17
CA LYS A 5 12.45 15.73 -21.85
C LYS A 5 11.67 14.50 -21.36
N PRO A 6 12.20 13.27 -21.45
CA PRO A 6 11.45 12.03 -21.24
C PRO A 6 10.80 11.95 -19.85
N LYS A 7 11.43 12.57 -18.85
CA LYS A 7 10.93 12.66 -17.47
C LYS A 7 9.51 13.25 -17.41
N LYS A 8 9.21 14.33 -18.14
CA LYS A 8 7.89 14.99 -18.06
C LYS A 8 6.76 14.13 -18.64
N ILE A 9 7.06 13.33 -19.66
CA ILE A 9 6.08 12.45 -20.31
C ILE A 9 5.78 11.23 -19.45
N LEU A 10 6.79 10.65 -18.79
CA LEU A 10 6.55 9.55 -17.86
C LEU A 10 5.64 9.99 -16.70
N TYR A 11 5.85 11.18 -16.12
CA TYR A 11 5.00 11.70 -15.03
C TYR A 11 3.56 12.03 -15.46
N SER A 12 3.30 12.24 -16.76
CA SER A 12 1.93 12.41 -17.27
C SER A 12 1.18 11.08 -17.41
N TYR A 13 1.89 9.97 -17.63
CA TYR A 13 1.29 8.65 -17.79
C TYR A 13 1.27 7.85 -16.48
N PHE A 14 2.27 8.02 -15.63
CA PHE A 14 2.45 7.26 -14.40
C PHE A 14 2.63 8.20 -13.20
N SER A 15 2.01 7.85 -12.08
CA SER A 15 2.27 8.42 -10.75
C SER A 15 2.91 7.36 -9.90
N LEU A 16 4.04 7.65 -9.27
CA LEU A 16 4.59 6.82 -8.20
C LEU A 16 4.51 7.60 -6.89
N ALA A 17 3.88 7.01 -5.88
CA ALA A 17 3.70 7.61 -4.57
C ALA A 17 4.20 6.62 -3.50
N PRO A 18 5.49 6.69 -3.11
CA PRO A 18 5.97 5.98 -1.94
C PRO A 18 5.36 6.62 -0.67
N TYR A 19 5.02 5.80 0.31
CA TYR A 19 4.50 6.24 1.60
C TYR A 19 4.96 5.30 2.72
N MET A 20 4.83 5.78 3.95
CA MET A 20 4.98 4.97 5.16
C MET A 20 3.60 4.85 5.79
N PHE A 21 3.31 3.71 6.39
CA PHE A 21 2.05 3.48 7.10
C PHE A 21 2.32 2.95 8.50
N PHE A 22 1.42 3.31 9.41
CA PHE A 22 1.41 2.88 10.80
C PHE A 22 -0.04 2.81 11.23
N ASP A 23 -0.55 1.61 11.43
CA ASP A 23 -1.92 1.36 11.84
C ASP A 23 -1.89 0.67 13.21
N ALA A 24 -2.83 1.04 14.08
CA ALA A 24 -3.00 0.43 15.39
C ALA A 24 -4.48 0.38 15.75
N GLY A 25 -4.93 -0.75 16.31
CA GLY A 25 -6.32 -0.98 16.61
C GLY A 25 -6.52 -2.08 17.64
N ILE A 26 -7.66 -2.04 18.32
CA ILE A 26 -8.08 -3.05 19.30
C ILE A 26 -9.27 -3.78 18.69
N ILE A 27 -9.17 -5.10 18.54
CA ILE A 27 -10.29 -5.93 18.10
C ILE A 27 -10.83 -6.65 19.31
N ASN A 28 -12.09 -6.36 19.66
CA ASN A 28 -12.81 -7.05 20.70
C ASN A 28 -13.73 -8.11 20.08
N THR A 29 -13.59 -9.35 20.55
CA THR A 29 -14.39 -10.50 20.09
C THR A 29 -15.47 -10.91 21.10
N GLY A 30 -15.74 -10.10 22.14
CA GLY A 30 -16.71 -10.38 23.20
C GLY A 30 -17.27 -9.13 23.92
N SER A 31 -17.92 -9.34 25.08
CA SER A 31 -18.56 -8.27 25.87
C SER A 31 -17.60 -7.41 26.70
N ASP A 32 -16.37 -7.87 26.92
CA ASP A 32 -15.41 -7.21 27.81
C ASP A 32 -14.23 -6.61 27.04
N PHE A 33 -14.19 -5.26 26.99
CA PHE A 33 -13.12 -4.51 26.34
C PHE A 33 -11.77 -4.62 27.09
N LYS A 34 -11.78 -5.01 28.37
CA LYS A 34 -10.61 -4.96 29.26
C LYS A 34 -9.45 -5.86 28.86
N ASN A 35 -9.71 -6.95 28.12
CA ASN A 35 -8.70 -7.96 27.78
C ASN A 35 -8.38 -8.04 26.29
N SER A 36 -8.85 -7.08 25.49
CA SER A 36 -8.59 -7.10 24.04
C SER A 36 -7.16 -6.64 23.76
N PRO A 37 -6.34 -7.45 23.06
CA PRO A 37 -4.95 -7.06 22.77
C PRO A 37 -4.92 -5.89 21.79
N LEU A 38 -4.04 -4.93 22.06
CA LEU A 38 -3.68 -3.89 21.10
C LEU A 38 -2.96 -4.57 19.93
N ARG A 39 -3.43 -4.31 18.72
CA ARG A 39 -2.80 -4.74 17.48
C ARG A 39 -2.20 -3.53 16.78
N MET A 40 -1.02 -3.66 16.21
CA MET A 40 -0.37 -2.62 15.43
C MET A 40 0.45 -3.22 14.31
N ASP A 41 0.53 -2.51 13.21
CA ASP A 41 1.37 -2.82 12.08
C ASP A 41 1.96 -1.57 11.44
N ALA A 42 3.21 -1.68 11.00
CA ALA A 42 3.93 -0.57 10.42
C ALA A 42 4.81 -1.03 9.27
N GLY A 43 4.89 -0.20 8.24
CA GLY A 43 5.59 -0.58 7.03
C GLY A 43 5.80 0.54 6.03
N LEU A 44 6.38 0.15 4.91
CA LEU A 44 6.56 1.00 3.75
C LEU A 44 5.64 0.51 2.64
N GLY A 45 5.05 1.44 1.91
CA GLY A 45 4.24 1.12 0.75
C GLY A 45 4.57 2.02 -0.43
N THR A 46 4.10 1.62 -1.59
CA THR A 46 4.17 2.43 -2.80
C THR A 46 2.93 2.21 -3.65
N ALA A 47 2.41 3.29 -4.21
CA ALA A 47 1.30 3.25 -5.15
C ALA A 47 1.78 3.72 -6.52
N LEU A 48 1.69 2.84 -7.52
CA LEU A 48 1.90 3.13 -8.93
C LEU A 48 0.54 3.30 -9.61
N THR A 49 0.21 4.52 -10.03
CA THR A 49 -1.03 4.82 -10.76
C THR A 49 -0.73 5.08 -12.22
N ILE A 50 -1.30 4.26 -13.10
CA ILE A 50 -1.36 4.49 -14.55
C ILE A 50 -2.52 5.45 -14.80
N LYS A 51 -2.20 6.72 -15.06
CA LYS A 51 -3.19 7.80 -15.25
C LYS A 51 -3.85 7.78 -16.62
N SER A 52 -3.09 7.39 -17.63
CA SER A 52 -3.54 7.41 -19.02
C SER A 52 -2.85 6.30 -19.81
N TRP A 53 -3.59 5.67 -20.70
CA TRP A 53 -3.11 4.59 -21.56
C TRP A 53 -2.72 5.09 -22.97
N GLY A 54 -2.33 6.36 -23.09
CA GLY A 54 -1.97 6.97 -24.37
C GLY A 54 -3.17 7.11 -25.29
N LYS A 55 -3.20 6.35 -26.39
CA LYS A 55 -4.32 6.35 -27.36
C LYS A 55 -5.63 5.80 -26.78
N TYR A 56 -5.55 5.05 -25.67
CA TYR A 56 -6.70 4.48 -24.98
C TYR A 56 -7.14 5.32 -23.78
N GLN A 57 -7.33 6.63 -23.97
CA GLN A 57 -7.77 7.56 -22.90
C GLN A 57 -9.13 7.22 -22.26
N LYS A 58 -9.95 6.36 -22.90
CA LYS A 58 -11.22 5.88 -22.34
C LYS A 58 -11.05 4.83 -21.24
N ALA A 59 -9.87 4.22 -21.10
CA ALA A 59 -9.60 3.26 -20.04
C ALA A 59 -9.37 4.00 -18.71
N ALA A 60 -10.09 3.58 -17.67
CA ALA A 60 -9.97 4.16 -16.34
C ALA A 60 -8.53 4.02 -15.78
N PRO A 61 -8.09 4.97 -14.93
CA PRO A 61 -6.81 4.85 -14.25
C PRO A 61 -6.71 3.57 -13.41
N LEU A 62 -5.53 2.95 -13.45
CA LEU A 62 -5.23 1.72 -12.70
C LEU A 62 -4.17 2.02 -11.64
N THR A 63 -4.47 1.73 -10.38
CA THR A 63 -3.54 1.89 -9.27
C THR A 63 -3.08 0.53 -8.77
N LEU A 64 -1.78 0.26 -8.90
CA LEU A 64 -1.11 -0.88 -8.31
C LEU A 64 -0.49 -0.42 -6.99
N ARG A 65 -0.88 -1.05 -5.89
CA ARG A 65 -0.37 -0.79 -4.55
C ARG A 65 0.53 -1.92 -4.13
N PHE A 66 1.68 -1.62 -3.56
CA PHE A 66 2.61 -2.60 -3.00
C PHE A 66 2.99 -2.16 -1.60
N ASP A 67 2.59 -2.94 -0.59
CA ASP A 67 2.88 -2.68 0.83
C ASP A 67 3.78 -3.76 1.40
N MET A 68 4.69 -3.34 2.27
CA MET A 68 5.56 -4.21 3.04
C MET A 68 5.43 -3.84 4.53
N PRO A 69 4.50 -4.49 5.27
CA PRO A 69 4.46 -4.39 6.72
C PRO A 69 5.66 -5.13 7.29
N PHE A 70 6.52 -4.41 8.00
CA PHE A 70 7.71 -4.95 8.63
C PHE A 70 7.50 -5.26 10.10
N LEU A 71 6.70 -4.43 10.77
CA LEU A 71 6.34 -4.59 12.18
C LEU A 71 4.89 -5.05 12.27
N LEU A 72 4.64 -6.10 13.05
CA LEU A 72 3.30 -6.60 13.35
C LEU A 72 3.26 -7.10 14.80
N ASP A 73 2.36 -6.55 15.61
CA ASP A 73 2.18 -6.90 17.03
C ASP A 73 0.68 -6.99 17.34
N PRO A 74 0.17 -8.01 18.05
CA PRO A 74 0.85 -9.25 18.39
C PRO A 74 1.17 -10.05 17.13
N SER A 75 2.38 -10.60 17.08
CA SER A 75 2.70 -11.60 16.07
C SER A 75 1.73 -12.79 16.20
N PRO A 76 1.31 -13.43 15.10
CA PRO A 76 0.40 -14.57 15.17
C PRO A 76 0.94 -15.65 16.09
N TYR A 77 0.04 -16.38 16.75
CA TYR A 77 0.30 -17.34 17.85
C TYR A 77 1.51 -18.30 17.67
N ASN A 78 1.93 -18.58 16.43
CA ASN A 78 3.02 -19.49 16.09
C ASN A 78 4.35 -18.81 15.72
N GLU A 79 4.48 -17.49 15.88
CA GLU A 79 5.62 -16.74 15.36
C GLU A 79 6.25 -15.86 16.46
N GLN A 80 7.41 -16.26 16.98
CA GLN A 80 8.12 -15.58 18.09
C GLN A 80 8.70 -14.20 17.74
N GLN A 81 8.69 -13.79 16.47
CA GLN A 81 9.30 -12.55 16.00
C GLN A 81 8.23 -11.61 15.42
N ASN A 82 8.20 -10.37 15.93
CA ASN A 82 7.31 -9.29 15.49
C ASN A 82 7.78 -8.62 14.17
N PHE A 83 8.96 -9.00 13.67
CA PHE A 83 9.52 -8.50 12.43
C PHE A 83 9.43 -9.55 11.33
N LYS A 84 8.69 -9.26 10.25
CA LYS A 84 8.52 -10.19 9.11
C LYS A 84 8.52 -9.48 7.77
N PHE A 85 9.15 -10.12 6.79
CA PHE A 85 9.08 -9.70 5.39
C PHE A 85 7.79 -10.24 4.77
N ARG A 86 6.70 -9.50 4.92
CA ARG A 86 5.44 -9.74 4.21
C ARG A 86 5.28 -8.68 3.13
N TRP A 87 4.58 -9.03 2.06
CA TRP A 87 4.25 -8.09 0.99
C TRP A 87 2.80 -8.29 0.56
N ILE A 88 2.13 -7.20 0.25
CA ILE A 88 0.74 -7.18 -0.22
C ILE A 88 0.74 -6.38 -1.52
N ALA A 89 0.22 -6.99 -2.59
CA ALA A 89 0.00 -6.32 -3.85
C ALA A 89 -1.51 -6.12 -4.04
N GLY A 90 -1.94 -4.86 -4.11
CA GLY A 90 -3.32 -4.47 -4.39
C GLY A 90 -3.48 -3.95 -5.81
N ILE A 91 -4.59 -4.31 -6.46
CA ILE A 91 -4.96 -3.78 -7.77
C ILE A 91 -6.28 -3.02 -7.59
N GLY A 92 -6.19 -1.69 -7.61
CA GLY A 92 -7.34 -0.78 -7.51
C GLY A 92 -7.67 -0.17 -8.86
N ARG A 93 -8.95 -0.17 -9.22
CA ARG A 93 -9.48 0.70 -10.27
C ARG A 93 -9.95 1.97 -9.58
N ALA A 94 -9.36 3.13 -9.90
CA ALA A 94 -9.88 4.39 -9.40
C ALA A 94 -11.25 4.63 -10.07
N PHE A 95 -12.30 4.72 -9.25
CA PHE A 95 -13.69 4.95 -9.66
C PHE A 95 -13.95 6.43 -9.97
#